data_AF-A0A7V1NQ34-F1
#
_entry.id   AF-A0A7V1NQ34-F1
#
_cell.length_a   1.000
_cell.length_b   1.000
_cell.length_c   1.000
_cell.angle_alpha   90.00
_cell.angle_beta   90.00
_cell.angle_gamma   90.00
#
_symmetry.space_group_name_H-M   'P 1'
#
loop_
_entity.id
_entity.type
_entity.pdbx_description
1 polymer ?
#
loop_
_entity_poly.entity_id
_entity_poly.type
_entity_poly.pdbx_seq_one_letter_code
_entity_poly.pdbx_strand_id
1 'polypeptide(L)'
;FEAGEYVKNWGDDGAKKQYCLYMMGCKGPFTWNNCTVVEYNQDLSFPMRAGHGCIGCSQPKFWDRMTPFEEPNESAKITLPMVEATADEFGAALFGAAGAGIAAHAIYTGVKKKREKKKISKNEKNNSEKDKSKDDKK
;
A
#
# COMPACT_ATOMS: atom_id res chain seq x y z
N PHE A 1 -14.34 0.79 13.31
CA PHE A 1 -13.00 0.78 12.67
C PHE A 1 -13.06 -0.05 11.40
N GLU A 2 -13.33 -1.36 11.49
CA GLU A 2 -13.37 -2.27 10.33
C GLU A 2 -14.37 -1.86 9.25
N ALA A 3 -15.52 -1.29 9.63
CA ALA A 3 -16.51 -0.78 8.70
C ALA A 3 -16.14 0.55 8.00
N GLY A 4 -14.96 1.14 8.30
CA GLY A 4 -14.56 2.44 7.76
C GLY A 4 -15.36 3.63 8.31
N GLU A 5 -16.11 3.44 9.39
CA GLU A 5 -16.90 4.47 10.04
C GLU A 5 -16.08 5.21 11.11
N TYR A 6 -15.88 6.51 10.91
CA TYR A 6 -15.03 7.36 11.74
C TYR A 6 -15.72 8.66 12.13
N VAL A 7 -15.38 9.16 13.32
CA VAL A 7 -15.63 10.54 13.72
C VAL A 7 -14.62 11.42 13.00
N LYS A 8 -15.08 12.51 12.38
CA LYS A 8 -14.23 13.45 11.65
C LYS A 8 -14.17 14.82 12.31
N ASN A 9 -15.23 15.19 13.04
CA ASN A 9 -15.29 16.41 13.82
C ASN A 9 -16.01 16.14 15.16
N TRP A 10 -15.64 16.90 16.19
CA TRP A 10 -16.31 16.82 17.48
C TRP A 10 -17.80 17.16 17.35
N GLY A 11 -18.66 16.26 17.83
CA GLY A 11 -20.11 16.42 17.79
C GLY A 11 -20.78 16.14 16.44
N ASP A 12 -20.05 15.64 15.43
CA ASP A 12 -20.64 15.20 14.17
C ASP A 12 -21.58 13.98 14.35
N ASP A 13 -22.28 13.58 13.29
CA ASP A 13 -23.18 12.44 13.35
C ASP A 13 -22.45 11.11 13.62
N GLY A 14 -21.16 11.03 13.30
CA GLY A 14 -20.31 9.89 13.67
C GLY A 14 -20.06 9.85 15.18
N ALA A 15 -19.81 10.99 15.82
CA ALA A 15 -19.63 11.10 17.26
C ALA A 15 -20.91 10.68 18.01
N LYS A 16 -22.08 11.11 17.53
CA LYS A 16 -23.38 10.71 18.09
C LYS A 16 -23.64 9.21 17.95
N LYS A 17 -23.13 8.59 16.88
CA LYS A 17 -23.22 7.15 16.63
C LYS A 17 -22.06 6.35 17.22
N GLN A 18 -21.16 6.99 17.98
CA GLN A 18 -19.98 6.37 18.58
C GLN A 18 -19.08 5.64 17.56
N TYR A 19 -18.89 6.25 16.40
CA TYR A 19 -17.94 5.76 15.40
C TYR A 19 -16.50 5.84 15.90
N CYS A 20 -15.57 5.24 15.15
CA CYS A 20 -14.19 5.13 15.57
C CYS A 20 -13.50 6.50 15.63
N LEU A 21 -12.78 6.75 16.74
CA LEU A 21 -12.04 7.99 17.00
C LEU A 21 -10.63 8.02 16.39
N TYR A 22 -10.32 7.11 15.47
CA TYR A 22 -8.97 7.01 14.87
C TYR A 22 -8.57 8.31 14.14
N MET A 23 -9.49 8.92 13.37
CA MET A 23 -9.24 10.19 12.70
C MET A 23 -9.23 11.39 13.66
N MET A 24 -9.70 11.22 14.90
CA MET A 24 -9.60 12.22 15.97
C MET A 24 -8.34 12.01 16.83
N GLY A 25 -7.40 11.15 16.39
CA GLY A 25 -6.12 10.96 17.06
C GLY A 25 -6.08 9.89 18.14
N CYS A 26 -7.05 8.97 18.19
CA CYS A 26 -7.00 7.87 19.15
C CYS A 26 -5.71 7.02 19.01
N LYS A 27 -4.93 6.95 20.11
CA LYS A 27 -3.68 6.18 20.24
C LYS A 27 -3.89 4.76 20.77
N GLY A 28 -5.15 4.31 20.85
CA GLY A 28 -5.53 2.98 21.33
C GLY A 28 -4.75 1.83 20.64
N PRO A 29 -4.58 1.85 19.30
CA PRO A 29 -3.82 0.82 18.59
C PRO A 29 -2.35 0.69 19.02
N PHE A 30 -1.79 1.70 19.69
CA PHE A 30 -0.39 1.76 20.11
C PHE A 30 -0.23 1.77 21.63
N THR A 31 -1.29 1.44 22.38
CA THR A 31 -1.35 1.57 23.84
C THR A 31 -1.76 0.25 24.49
N TRP A 32 -0.90 -0.29 25.35
CA TRP A 32 -1.20 -1.46 26.17
C TRP A 32 -1.76 -1.04 27.52
N ASN A 33 -3.06 -1.28 27.72
CA ASN A 33 -3.75 -1.11 28.99
C ASN A 33 -5.05 -1.95 29.00
N ASN A 34 -5.70 -2.10 30.15
CA ASN A 34 -6.95 -2.84 30.30
C ASN A 34 -8.22 -1.96 30.23
N CYS A 35 -8.09 -0.68 29.85
CA CYS A 35 -9.19 0.31 29.83
C CYS A 35 -10.44 -0.13 29.06
N THR A 36 -10.30 -0.95 28.02
CA THR A 36 -11.43 -1.42 27.19
C THR A 36 -12.05 -2.72 27.71
N VAL A 37 -11.45 -3.32 28.74
CA VAL A 37 -11.85 -4.62 29.30
C VAL A 37 -12.43 -4.45 30.71
N VAL A 38 -11.74 -3.74 31.61
CA VAL A 38 -12.19 -3.48 32.99
C VAL A 38 -12.70 -2.06 33.20
N GLU A 39 -12.45 -1.20 32.23
CA GLU A 39 -12.92 0.19 32.24
C GLU A 39 -12.57 0.96 33.52
N TYR A 40 -13.25 2.08 33.76
CA TYR A 40 -12.98 3.00 34.85
C TYR A 40 -14.22 3.08 35.72
N ASN A 41 -14.00 3.26 37.02
CA ASN A 41 -15.05 3.56 38.00
C ASN A 41 -16.16 2.49 38.05
N GLN A 42 -15.78 1.22 38.28
CA GLN A 42 -16.70 0.07 38.36
C GLN A 42 -17.43 -0.19 37.04
N ASP A 43 -16.67 -0.39 35.96
CA ASP A 43 -17.21 -0.69 34.64
C ASP A 43 -18.17 0.39 34.09
N LEU A 44 -17.98 1.65 34.50
CA LEU A 44 -18.86 2.75 34.09
C LEU A 44 -18.49 3.26 32.70
N SER A 45 -17.20 3.58 32.48
CA SER A 45 -16.75 4.15 31.21
C SER A 45 -15.23 4.07 31.03
N PHE A 46 -14.74 4.50 29.89
CA PHE A 46 -13.34 4.72 29.58
C PHE A 46 -13.24 5.81 28.51
N PRO A 47 -12.06 6.38 28.22
CA PRO A 47 -11.95 7.59 27.38
C PRO A 47 -12.71 7.49 26.05
N MET A 48 -12.54 6.38 25.31
CA MET A 48 -13.17 6.23 24.00
C MET A 48 -14.68 6.08 24.09
N ARG A 49 -15.21 5.42 25.14
CA ARG A 49 -16.66 5.38 25.38
C ARG A 49 -17.22 6.74 25.75
N ALA A 50 -16.46 7.55 26.49
CA ALA A 50 -16.80 8.92 26.81
C ALA A 50 -16.66 9.88 25.61
N GLY A 51 -16.22 9.40 24.44
CA GLY A 51 -16.11 10.18 23.20
C GLY A 51 -14.75 10.81 22.96
N HIS A 52 -13.74 10.53 23.79
CA HIS A 52 -12.38 11.04 23.60
C HIS A 52 -11.40 9.93 23.20
N GLY A 53 -10.54 10.18 22.22
CA GLY A 53 -9.51 9.23 21.81
C GLY A 53 -8.58 8.85 22.96
N CYS A 54 -8.06 7.62 22.95
CA CYS A 54 -6.99 7.26 23.87
C CYS A 54 -5.76 8.16 23.63
N ILE A 55 -5.14 8.66 24.69
CA ILE A 55 -3.92 9.50 24.60
C ILE A 55 -2.62 8.70 24.79
N GLY A 56 -2.74 7.41 25.14
CA GLY A 56 -1.60 6.53 25.37
C GLY A 56 -0.90 6.70 26.71
N CYS A 57 -1.63 7.10 27.76
CA CYS A 57 -1.05 7.42 29.07
C CYS A 57 -0.26 6.28 29.74
N SER A 58 -0.47 5.02 29.35
CA SER A 58 0.30 3.86 29.85
C SER A 58 1.62 3.64 29.11
N GLN A 59 1.90 4.41 28.05
CA GLN A 59 3.10 4.24 27.24
C GLN A 59 4.25 5.12 27.69
N PRO A 60 5.51 4.65 27.59
CA PRO A 60 6.67 5.46 27.90
C PRO A 60 6.73 6.72 27.03
N LYS A 61 6.94 7.88 27.67
CA LYS A 61 7.11 9.18 26.99
C LYS A 61 5.93 9.55 26.07
N PHE A 62 4.70 9.18 26.42
CA PHE A 62 3.54 9.45 25.56
C PHE A 62 3.34 10.95 25.26
N TRP A 63 3.68 11.83 26.20
CA TRP A 63 3.70 13.28 25.98
C TRP A 63 4.63 13.74 24.85
N ASP A 64 5.73 13.02 24.60
CA ASP A 64 6.69 13.39 23.54
C ASP A 64 6.45 12.62 22.24
N ARG A 65 5.92 11.39 22.32
CA ARG A 65 5.80 10.46 21.18
C ARG A 65 4.42 10.38 20.56
N MET A 66 3.39 10.86 21.26
CA MET A 66 1.99 10.71 20.85
C MET A 66 1.25 12.04 20.74
N THR A 67 1.90 13.16 21.05
CA THR A 67 1.36 14.48 20.73
C THR A 67 1.56 14.80 19.24
N PRO A 68 0.64 15.55 18.63
CA PRO A 68 -0.63 16.04 19.18
C PRO A 68 -1.69 14.92 19.36
N PHE A 69 -2.48 15.01 20.44
CA PHE A 69 -3.42 13.95 20.82
C PHE A 69 -4.70 13.91 19.96
N GLU A 70 -5.12 15.07 19.47
CA GLU A 70 -6.42 15.28 18.82
C GLU A 70 -6.31 15.36 17.29
N GLU A 71 -5.14 15.03 16.75
CA GLU A 71 -4.92 14.97 15.31
C GLU A 71 -4.78 13.53 14.82
N PRO A 72 -5.15 13.25 13.55
CA PRO A 72 -4.96 11.94 12.93
C PRO A 72 -3.54 11.39 13.15
N ASN A 73 -3.43 10.09 13.38
CA ASN A 73 -2.14 9.45 13.67
C ASN A 73 -1.12 9.54 12.53
N GLU A 74 -1.53 9.92 11.32
CA GLU A 74 -0.62 10.21 10.21
C GLU A 74 0.19 11.50 10.42
N SER A 75 -0.38 12.49 11.14
CA SER A 75 0.37 13.70 11.53
C SER A 75 1.24 13.46 12.77
N ALA A 76 0.83 12.54 13.65
CA ALA A 76 1.65 12.11 14.78
C ALA A 76 2.75 11.15 14.29
N LYS A 77 4.02 11.54 14.40
CA LYS A 77 5.18 10.70 14.01
C LYS A 77 5.38 9.50 14.94
N ILE A 78 4.39 8.62 15.03
CA ILE A 78 4.39 7.44 15.89
C ILE A 78 5.33 6.42 15.27
N THR A 79 6.56 6.41 15.77
CA THR A 79 7.59 5.44 15.37
C THR A 79 7.28 4.11 16.02
N LEU A 80 6.73 3.17 15.25
CA LEU A 80 6.59 1.79 15.66
C LEU A 80 7.87 1.02 15.29
N PRO A 81 8.62 0.50 16.26
CA PRO A 81 9.75 -0.36 15.95
C PRO A 81 9.25 -1.56 15.14
N MET A 82 9.89 -1.85 13.99
CA MET A 82 9.61 -2.96 13.07
C MET A 82 8.53 -2.75 11.99
N VAL A 83 7.85 -1.58 11.94
CA VAL A 83 6.81 -1.27 10.92
C VAL A 83 7.17 -0.01 10.12
N GLU A 84 8.46 0.28 9.93
CA GLU A 84 8.90 1.53 9.29
C GLU A 84 8.95 1.47 7.76
N ALA A 85 8.94 0.28 7.17
CA ALA A 85 8.75 0.20 5.72
C ALA A 85 7.27 0.45 5.42
N THR A 86 6.98 1.63 4.86
CA THR A 86 5.61 1.99 4.50
C THR A 86 5.12 1.09 3.37
N ALA A 87 3.82 0.82 3.34
CA ALA A 87 3.21 0.05 2.25
C ALA A 87 3.49 0.68 0.88
N ASP A 88 3.66 2.01 0.83
CA ASP A 88 3.98 2.76 -0.37
C ASP A 88 5.39 2.45 -0.91
N GLU A 89 6.39 2.29 -0.04
CA GLU A 89 7.76 1.97 -0.47
C GLU A 89 7.83 0.57 -1.08
N PHE A 90 7.25 -0.42 -0.38
CA PHE A 90 7.14 -1.79 -0.91
C PHE A 90 6.31 -1.85 -2.19
N GLY A 91 5.20 -1.09 -2.23
CA GLY A 91 4.34 -0.99 -3.40
C GLY A 91 5.07 -0.42 -4.60
N ALA A 92 5.81 0.69 -4.43
CA ALA A 92 6.59 1.32 -5.48
C ALA A 92 7.69 0.39 -6.00
N ALA A 93 8.41 -0.30 -5.11
CA ALA A 93 9.47 -1.24 -5.49
C ALA A 93 8.92 -2.41 -6.32
N LEU A 94 7.84 -3.04 -5.87
CA LEU A 94 7.19 -4.14 -6.59
C LEU A 94 6.66 -3.69 -7.96
N PHE A 95 5.99 -2.53 -7.99
CA PHE A 95 5.44 -1.98 -9.23
C PHE A 95 6.55 -1.66 -10.25
N GLY A 96 7.66 -1.08 -9.77
CA GLY A 96 8.84 -0.79 -10.59
C GLY A 96 9.46 -2.06 -11.19
N ALA A 97 9.66 -3.10 -10.36
CA ALA A 97 10.20 -4.38 -10.81
C ALA A 97 9.30 -5.06 -11.86
N ALA A 98 7.99 -5.10 -11.62
CA ALA A 98 7.03 -5.66 -12.57
C ALA A 98 7.03 -4.89 -13.89
N GLY A 99 7.02 -3.55 -13.85
CA GLY A 99 7.07 -2.69 -15.03
C GLY A 99 8.32 -2.93 -15.88
N ALA A 100 9.50 -3.02 -15.24
CA ALA A 100 10.75 -3.33 -15.93
C ALA A 100 10.73 -4.71 -16.61
N GLY A 101 10.18 -5.72 -15.93
CA GLY A 101 10.01 -7.06 -16.50
C GLY A 101 9.12 -7.07 -17.74
N ILE A 102 7.99 -6.37 -17.70
CA ILE A 102 7.08 -6.24 -18.85
C ILE A 102 7.77 -5.55 -20.02
N ALA A 103 8.47 -4.44 -19.78
CA ALA A 103 9.19 -3.70 -20.82
C ALA A 103 10.29 -4.54 -21.48
N ALA A 104 11.08 -5.25 -20.69
CA ALA A 104 12.11 -6.15 -21.19
C ALA A 104 11.52 -7.27 -22.06
N HIS A 105 10.41 -7.88 -21.63
CA HIS A 105 9.71 -8.92 -22.39
C HIS A 105 9.17 -8.39 -23.74
N ALA A 106 8.59 -7.19 -23.75
CA ALA A 106 8.08 -6.56 -24.97
C ALA A 106 9.20 -6.24 -25.98
N ILE A 107 10.33 -5.70 -25.52
CA ILE A 107 11.49 -5.41 -26.39
C ILE A 107 12.05 -6.72 -26.97
N TYR A 108 12.24 -7.74 -26.12
CA TYR A 108 12.77 -9.04 -26.55
C TYR A 108 11.88 -9.71 -27.61
N THR A 109 10.57 -9.77 -27.38
CA THR A 109 9.61 -10.36 -28.32
C THR A 109 9.54 -9.59 -29.64
N GLY A 110 9.59 -8.26 -29.60
CA GLY A 110 9.66 -7.41 -30.80
C GLY A 110 10.90 -7.66 -31.65
N VAL A 111 12.08 -7.72 -31.04
CA VAL A 111 13.35 -8.00 -31.73
C VAL A 111 13.36 -9.42 -32.32
N LYS A 112 12.89 -10.42 -31.55
CA LYS A 112 12.80 -11.81 -32.02
C LYS A 112 11.89 -11.93 -33.25
N LYS A 113 10.69 -11.35 -33.20
CA LYS A 113 9.73 -11.34 -34.32
C LYS A 113 10.31 -10.68 -35.58
N LYS A 114 11.06 -9.57 -35.42
CA LYS A 114 11.74 -8.90 -36.54
C LYS A 114 12.85 -9.75 -37.15
N ARG A 115 13.62 -10.47 -36.32
CA ARG A 115 14.67 -11.41 -36.77
C ARG A 115 14.08 -12.61 -37.51
N GLU A 116 12.98 -13.18 -37.00
CA GLU A 116 12.30 -14.30 -37.66
C GLU A 116 11.73 -13.88 -39.02
N LYS A 117 11.03 -12.75 -39.12
CA LYS A 117 10.58 -12.20 -40.42
C LYS A 117 11.73 -11.98 -41.40
N LYS A 118 12.88 -11.45 -40.93
CA LYS A 118 14.06 -11.23 -41.78
C LYS A 118 14.70 -12.54 -42.24
N LYS A 119 14.68 -13.60 -41.43
CA LYS A 119 15.14 -14.93 -41.83
C LYS A 119 14.22 -15.55 -42.88
N ILE A 120 12.90 -15.46 -42.69
CA ILE A 120 11.90 -15.96 -43.65
C ILE A 120 12.07 -15.25 -45.01
N SER A 121 12.13 -13.91 -45.02
CA SER A 121 12.33 -13.13 -46.25
C SER A 121 13.66 -13.41 -46.96
N LYS A 122 14.74 -13.73 -46.22
CA LYS A 122 16.03 -14.11 -46.83
C LYS A 122 15.97 -15.51 -47.44
N ASN A 123 15.26 -16.43 -46.79
CA ASN A 123 15.13 -17.81 -47.26
C ASN A 123 14.24 -17.89 -48.52
N GLU A 124 13.17 -17.09 -48.58
CA GLU A 124 12.34 -16.94 -49.79
C GLU A 124 13.14 -16.38 -50.98
N LYS A 125 13.96 -15.35 -50.75
CA LYS A 125 14.83 -14.79 -51.81
C LYS A 125 15.85 -15.80 -52.31
N ASN A 126 16.55 -16.49 -51.40
CA ASN A 126 17.55 -17.52 -51.75
C ASN A 126 16.94 -18.71 -52.51
N ASN A 127 15.69 -19.11 -52.22
CA ASN A 127 15.01 -20.16 -52.99
C ASN A 127 14.58 -19.68 -54.37
N SER A 128 14.09 -18.44 -54.52
CA SER A 128 13.72 -17.88 -55.83
C SER A 128 14.91 -17.71 -56.79
N GLU A 129 16.11 -17.50 -56.24
CA GLU A 129 17.36 -17.35 -57.00
C GLU A 129 17.97 -18.72 -57.37
N LYS A 130 17.71 -19.76 -56.57
CA LYS A 130 18.08 -21.16 -56.86
C LYS A 130 17.20 -21.81 -57.94
N ASP A 131 15.92 -21.48 -58.00
CA ASP A 131 15.02 -22.02 -59.03
C ASP A 131 15.31 -21.41 -60.42
N LYS A 132 15.61 -20.10 -60.49
CA LYS A 132 16.07 -19.46 -61.75
C LYS A 132 17.37 -20.05 -62.29
N SER A 133 18.31 -20.42 -61.41
CA SER A 133 19.57 -21.08 -61.80
C SER A 133 19.40 -22.52 -62.31
N LYS A 134 18.26 -23.17 -62.08
CA LYS A 134 17.99 -24.53 -62.57
C LYS A 134 17.29 -24.54 -63.94
N ASP A 135 16.51 -23.51 -64.25
CA ASP A 135 15.84 -23.38 -65.55
C ASP A 135 16.81 -22.98 -66.68
N ASP A 136 17.91 -22.30 -66.38
CA ASP A 136 18.97 -21.95 -67.36
C ASP A 136 19.90 -23.13 -67.73
N LYS A 137 19.69 -24.33 -67.17
CA LYS A 137 20.53 -25.53 -67.37
C LYS A 137 19.85 -26.67 -68.14
N LYS A 138 18.70 -26.42 -68.77
CA LYS A 138 18.01 -27.36 -69.66
C LYS A 138 17.92 -26.81 -71.07
#